data_AF-A0A972JX01-F1
#
_entry.id   AF-A0A972JX01-F1
#
_cell.length_a   1.000
_cell.length_b   1.000
_cell.length_c   1.000
_cell.angle_alpha   90.00
_cell.angle_beta   90.00
_cell.angle_gamma   90.00
#
_symmetry.space_group_name_H-M   'P 1'
#
loop_
_entity.id
_entity.type
_entity.pdbx_description
1 polymer ?
#
loop_
_entity_poly.entity_id
_entity_poly.type
_entity_poly.pdbx_seq_one_letter_code
_entity_poly.pdbx_strand_id
1 'polypeptide(L)'
;MAVERLNVVMGTVTVDDQWRSVYVMGGIAALIALAGTLTDIAITMIPGWDVSSVPDTTQAWFTQFQTNTLLALRNLDLLNMIIVIIQIPMFLALYGAHRRTSQDYAFLALIVVLIGTVVFITNNAALPMLALSQQYTGASTDAQRFTIEAAGVALLSRGAHGSLGVFMGFFLSSLGTLLMGLAMLKGHVFARSTAWVGLVGITLLIIYIIGSTFMSEPGVAMMVIALPGGVLMMVWNAMVARELFRLCAVESE
;
A
#
# COMPACT_ATOMS: atom_id res chain seq x y z
N MET A 1 -17.88 24.44 -43.29
CA MET A 1 -16.46 24.79 -43.07
C MET A 1 -16.13 25.25 -41.64
N ALA A 2 -16.89 26.15 -41.00
CA ALA A 2 -16.64 26.55 -39.59
C ALA A 2 -17.10 25.48 -38.56
N VAL A 3 -18.24 24.82 -38.79
CA VAL A 3 -18.78 23.76 -37.92
C VAL A 3 -17.93 22.48 -37.98
N GLU A 4 -17.31 22.22 -39.13
CA GLU A 4 -16.45 21.06 -39.35
C GLU A 4 -15.09 21.23 -38.64
N ARG A 5 -14.56 22.46 -38.57
CA ARG A 5 -13.39 22.79 -37.75
C ARG A 5 -13.69 22.76 -36.25
N LEU A 6 -14.90 23.12 -35.83
CA LEU A 6 -15.35 23.01 -34.42
C LEU A 6 -15.48 21.55 -33.96
N ASN A 7 -15.97 20.65 -34.82
CA ASN A 7 -16.03 19.22 -34.54
C ASN A 7 -14.65 18.55 -34.53
N VAL A 8 -13.69 19.05 -35.32
CA VAL A 8 -12.29 18.59 -35.25
C VAL A 8 -11.64 19.07 -33.94
N VAL A 9 -11.84 20.32 -33.53
CA VAL A 9 -11.25 20.87 -32.28
C VAL A 9 -11.87 20.26 -31.01
N MET A 10 -13.16 19.92 -31.01
CA MET A 10 -13.78 19.18 -29.89
C MET A 10 -13.54 17.66 -29.95
N GLY A 11 -13.23 17.09 -31.11
CA GLY A 11 -12.84 15.69 -31.27
C GLY A 11 -11.35 15.42 -30.97
N THR A 12 -10.55 16.48 -30.83
CA THR A 12 -9.11 16.44 -30.49
C THR A 12 -8.81 17.01 -29.11
N VAL A 13 -9.70 16.82 -28.12
CA VAL A 13 -9.18 16.39 -26.81
C VAL A 13 -8.68 14.98 -27.08
N THR A 14 -7.48 14.90 -27.65
CA THR A 14 -6.91 13.67 -28.18
C THR A 14 -6.88 12.66 -27.05
N VAL A 15 -7.14 11.39 -27.33
CA VAL A 15 -7.07 10.32 -26.34
C VAL A 15 -5.73 10.32 -25.57
N ASP A 16 -4.69 10.94 -26.11
CA ASP A 16 -3.40 11.15 -25.44
C ASP A 16 -3.45 12.25 -24.34
N ASP A 17 -4.20 13.33 -24.50
CA ASP A 17 -4.32 14.39 -23.46
C ASP A 17 -5.06 13.88 -22.19
N GLN A 18 -5.91 12.85 -22.33
CA GLN A 18 -6.60 12.21 -21.21
C GLN A 18 -5.64 11.50 -20.25
N TRP A 19 -4.60 10.82 -20.77
CA TRP A 19 -3.69 10.03 -19.94
C TRP A 19 -2.57 10.84 -19.32
N ARG A 20 -2.24 12.00 -19.91
CA ARG A 20 -1.27 12.94 -19.36
C ARG A 20 -1.55 13.28 -17.89
N SER A 21 -2.79 13.67 -17.58
CA SER A 21 -3.21 13.99 -16.21
C SER A 21 -3.06 12.79 -15.26
N VAL A 22 -3.37 11.58 -15.76
CA VAL A 22 -3.25 10.33 -15.00
C VAL A 22 -1.79 10.00 -14.70
N TYR A 23 -0.86 10.22 -15.64
CA TYR A 23 0.57 10.02 -15.39
C TYR A 23 1.13 10.99 -14.36
N VAL A 24 0.71 12.27 -14.40
CA VAL A 24 1.11 13.25 -13.39
C VAL A 24 0.58 12.85 -12.01
N MET A 25 -0.70 12.50 -11.91
CA MET A 25 -1.30 12.03 -10.65
C MET A 25 -0.61 10.76 -10.15
N GLY A 26 -0.31 9.82 -11.02
CA GLY A 26 0.41 8.59 -10.67
C GLY A 26 1.85 8.83 -10.21
N GLY A 27 2.55 9.77 -10.84
CA GLY A 27 3.90 10.16 -10.44
C GLY A 27 3.92 10.86 -9.08
N ILE A 28 2.98 11.76 -8.82
CA ILE A 28 2.80 12.40 -7.51
C ILE A 28 2.44 11.36 -6.45
N ALA A 29 1.51 10.46 -6.75
CA ALA A 29 1.12 9.35 -5.87
C ALA A 29 2.34 8.48 -5.48
N ALA A 30 3.19 8.13 -6.45
CA ALA A 30 4.41 7.37 -6.19
C ALA A 30 5.39 8.11 -5.24
N LEU A 31 5.55 9.43 -5.41
CA LEU A 31 6.38 10.25 -4.52
C LEU A 31 5.79 10.39 -3.11
N ILE A 32 4.47 10.57 -2.99
CA ILE A 32 3.80 10.63 -1.68
C ILE A 32 3.90 9.28 -0.97
N ALA A 33 3.72 8.17 -1.68
CA ALA A 33 3.90 6.83 -1.13
C ALA A 33 5.33 6.62 -0.62
N LEU A 34 6.33 7.00 -1.41
CA LEU A 34 7.74 6.98 -1.00
C LEU A 34 7.98 7.82 0.26
N ALA A 35 7.48 9.06 0.28
CA ALA A 35 7.61 9.94 1.44
C ALA A 35 6.93 9.35 2.68
N GLY A 36 5.76 8.73 2.52
CA GLY A 36 5.04 8.04 3.59
C GLY A 36 5.84 6.86 4.16
N THR A 37 6.41 6.01 3.30
CA THR A 37 7.26 4.88 3.73
C THR A 37 8.52 5.38 4.45
N LEU A 38 9.19 6.41 3.94
CA LEU A 38 10.35 7.01 4.61
C LEU A 38 9.98 7.62 5.96
N THR A 39 8.79 8.23 6.05
CA THR A 39 8.26 8.79 7.29
C THR A 39 8.01 7.70 8.31
N ASP A 40 7.41 6.57 7.93
CA ASP A 40 7.18 5.45 8.84
C ASP A 40 8.50 4.85 9.37
N ILE A 41 9.50 4.72 8.50
CA ILE A 41 10.84 4.29 8.90
C ILE A 41 11.45 5.27 9.91
N ALA A 42 11.38 6.58 9.64
CA ALA A 42 11.90 7.61 10.53
C ALA A 42 11.18 7.60 11.90
N ILE A 43 9.86 7.38 11.90
CA ILE A 43 9.07 7.26 13.14
C ILE A 43 9.51 6.03 13.95
N THR A 44 9.85 4.91 13.30
CA THR A 44 10.36 3.70 13.98
C THR A 44 11.66 3.98 14.76
N MET A 45 12.43 4.99 14.37
CA MET A 45 13.69 5.36 15.03
C MET A 45 13.48 6.22 16.29
N ILE A 46 12.25 6.67 16.56
CA ILE A 46 11.92 7.41 17.78
C ILE A 46 11.92 6.44 18.97
N PRO A 47 12.62 6.74 20.08
CA PRO A 47 12.61 5.88 21.26
C PRO A 47 11.19 5.59 21.75
N GLY A 48 10.85 4.31 21.90
CA GLY A 48 9.52 3.86 22.32
C GLY A 48 8.49 3.74 21.18
N TRP A 49 8.89 3.91 19.92
CA TRP A 49 8.07 3.69 18.72
C TRP A 49 8.60 2.55 17.84
N ASP A 50 9.60 1.81 18.33
CA ASP A 50 10.11 0.63 17.64
C ASP A 50 9.17 -0.59 17.82
N VAL A 51 9.55 -1.73 17.26
CA VAL A 51 8.76 -2.97 17.26
C VAL A 51 8.43 -3.47 18.67
N SER A 52 9.25 -3.17 19.68
CA SER A 52 8.98 -3.54 21.08
C SER A 52 7.78 -2.80 21.70
N SER A 53 7.30 -1.75 21.04
CA SER A 53 6.14 -0.98 21.49
C SER A 53 4.80 -1.59 21.09
N VAL A 54 4.79 -2.69 20.31
CA VAL A 54 3.56 -3.35 19.86
C VAL A 54 2.93 -4.13 21.01
N PRO A 55 1.68 -3.85 21.40
CA PRO A 55 1.03 -4.56 22.51
C PRO A 55 0.64 -6.01 22.18
N ASP A 56 0.77 -6.89 23.17
CA ASP A 56 0.44 -8.32 23.04
C ASP A 56 -1.01 -8.66 23.44
N THR A 57 -1.66 -7.81 24.26
CA THR A 57 -3.00 -8.06 24.79
C THR A 57 -3.98 -6.98 24.40
N THR A 58 -5.27 -7.32 24.32
CA THR A 58 -6.32 -6.37 23.96
C THR A 58 -6.40 -5.21 24.96
N GLN A 59 -6.21 -5.48 26.26
CA GLN A 59 -6.20 -4.45 27.30
C GLN A 59 -4.98 -3.53 27.15
N ALA A 60 -3.81 -4.07 26.79
CA ALA A 60 -2.63 -3.28 26.50
C ALA A 60 -2.81 -2.40 25.26
N TRP A 61 -3.48 -2.90 24.22
CA TRP A 61 -3.90 -2.10 23.07
C TRP A 61 -4.81 -0.94 23.47
N PHE A 62 -5.86 -1.20 24.26
CA PHE A 62 -6.74 -0.12 24.74
C PHE A 62 -5.99 0.91 25.58
N THR A 63 -5.07 0.47 26.44
CA THR A 63 -4.19 1.35 27.22
C THR A 63 -3.30 2.21 26.32
N GLN A 64 -2.70 1.63 25.27
CA GLN A 64 -1.90 2.38 24.30
C GLN A 64 -2.76 3.40 23.55
N PHE A 65 -3.99 3.05 23.15
CA PHE A 65 -4.92 4.00 22.55
C PHE A 65 -5.26 5.19 23.46
N GLN A 66 -5.32 4.99 24.77
CA GLN A 66 -5.61 6.05 25.76
C GLN A 66 -4.40 6.93 26.06
N THR A 67 -3.20 6.35 26.06
CA THR A 67 -1.95 7.04 26.43
C THR A 67 -1.25 7.68 25.23
N ASN A 68 -1.26 7.00 24.09
CA ASN A 68 -0.66 7.46 22.84
C ASN A 68 -1.43 6.90 21.63
N THR A 69 -2.54 7.56 21.30
CA THR A 69 -3.42 7.16 20.19
C THR A 69 -2.68 7.07 18.84
N LEU A 70 -1.73 7.97 18.56
CA LEU A 70 -1.00 7.98 17.30
C LEU A 70 -0.11 6.75 17.15
N LEU A 71 0.57 6.35 18.22
CA LEU A 71 1.37 5.12 18.24
C LEU A 71 0.50 3.87 18.04
N ALA A 72 -0.65 3.79 18.72
CA ALA A 72 -1.58 2.67 18.56
C ALA A 72 -2.12 2.56 17.11
N LEU A 73 -2.52 3.69 16.52
CA LEU A 73 -2.98 3.73 15.13
C LEU A 73 -1.88 3.32 14.14
N ARG A 74 -0.65 3.77 14.39
CA ARG A 74 0.51 3.39 13.58
C ARG A 74 0.80 1.90 13.68
N ASN A 75 0.85 1.34 14.89
CA ASN A 75 1.15 -0.08 15.11
C ASN A 75 0.05 -1.00 14.53
N LEU A 76 -1.15 -0.48 14.26
CA LEU A 76 -2.23 -1.16 13.52
C LEU A 76 -2.28 -0.75 12.03
N ASP A 77 -1.16 -0.31 11.46
CA ASP A 77 -0.99 -0.04 10.03
C ASP A 77 -1.86 1.09 9.44
N LEU A 78 -2.35 2.06 10.24
CA LEU A 78 -3.18 3.13 9.69
C LEU A 78 -2.44 3.93 8.59
N LEU A 79 -1.16 4.24 8.83
CA LEU A 79 -0.33 4.96 7.85
C LEU A 79 -0.12 4.12 6.58
N ASN A 80 0.18 2.83 6.73
CA ASN A 80 0.33 1.90 5.61
C ASN A 80 -0.96 1.77 4.80
N MET A 81 -2.12 1.74 5.46
CA MET A 81 -3.43 1.75 4.81
C MET A 81 -3.65 3.02 3.98
N ILE A 82 -3.26 4.19 4.50
CA ILE A 82 -3.34 5.46 3.75
C ILE A 82 -2.39 5.43 2.54
N ILE A 83 -1.17 4.93 2.71
CA ILE A 83 -0.17 4.85 1.64
C ILE A 83 -0.69 3.99 0.48
N VAL A 84 -1.28 2.81 0.74
CA VAL A 84 -1.78 1.96 -0.35
C VAL A 84 -3.00 2.57 -1.06
N ILE A 85 -3.81 3.39 -0.38
CA ILE A 85 -4.89 4.15 -1.02
C ILE A 85 -4.30 5.18 -1.98
N ILE A 86 -3.28 5.91 -1.53
CA ILE A 86 -2.57 6.91 -2.34
C ILE A 86 -1.89 6.27 -3.55
N GLN A 87 -1.50 4.99 -3.48
CA GLN A 87 -0.91 4.27 -4.62
C GLN A 87 -1.93 3.88 -5.71
N ILE A 88 -3.25 3.99 -5.49
CA ILE A 88 -4.25 3.62 -6.51
C ILE A 88 -4.04 4.39 -7.84
N PRO A 89 -3.92 5.74 -7.85
CA PRO A 89 -3.58 6.49 -9.06
C PRO A 89 -2.25 6.06 -9.70
N MET A 90 -1.25 5.65 -8.92
CA MET A 90 0.03 5.17 -9.45
C MET A 90 -0.17 3.88 -10.25
N PHE A 91 -0.91 2.90 -9.73
CA PHE A 91 -1.18 1.66 -10.45
C PHE A 91 -2.07 1.87 -11.67
N LEU A 92 -3.03 2.80 -11.60
CA LEU A 92 -3.83 3.19 -12.76
C LEU A 92 -2.96 3.82 -13.86
N ALA A 93 -2.00 4.68 -13.48
CA ALA A 93 -1.05 5.29 -14.41
C ALA A 93 -0.10 4.26 -15.03
N LEU A 94 0.36 3.27 -14.26
CA LEU A 94 1.16 2.14 -14.77
C LEU A 94 0.37 1.29 -15.76
N TYR A 95 -0.90 0.99 -15.47
CA TYR A 95 -1.79 0.36 -16.46
C TYR A 95 -1.88 1.20 -17.72
N GLY A 96 -2.12 2.51 -17.58
CA GLY A 96 -2.12 3.47 -18.68
C GLY A 96 -0.88 3.35 -19.55
N ALA A 97 0.30 3.45 -18.95
CA ALA A 97 1.58 3.39 -19.66
C ALA A 97 1.74 2.10 -20.47
N HIS A 98 1.25 0.98 -19.94
CA HIS A 98 1.42 -0.35 -20.54
C HIS A 98 0.21 -0.87 -21.33
N ARG A 99 -0.88 -0.10 -21.42
CA ARG A 99 -2.14 -0.52 -22.05
C ARG A 99 -2.01 -0.91 -23.52
N ARG A 100 -1.05 -0.32 -24.26
CA ARG A 100 -0.85 -0.59 -25.70
C ARG A 100 0.16 -1.71 -25.97
N THR A 101 1.00 -2.10 -24.99
CA THR A 101 2.13 -3.03 -25.21
C THR A 101 2.01 -4.34 -24.43
N SER A 102 1.36 -4.33 -23.26
CA SER A 102 1.17 -5.51 -22.41
C SER A 102 -0.17 -5.48 -21.67
N GLN A 103 -1.24 -5.11 -22.39
CA GLN A 103 -2.58 -4.86 -21.85
C GLN A 103 -3.08 -5.92 -20.88
N ASP A 104 -3.07 -7.20 -21.27
CA ASP A 104 -3.65 -8.28 -20.48
C ASP A 104 -2.98 -8.42 -19.11
N TYR A 105 -1.64 -8.31 -19.08
CA TYR A 105 -0.85 -8.40 -17.86
C TYR A 105 -1.04 -7.16 -16.99
N ALA A 106 -1.00 -5.98 -17.59
CA ALA A 106 -1.16 -4.71 -16.87
C ALA A 106 -2.56 -4.57 -16.27
N PHE A 107 -3.59 -5.02 -16.98
CA PHE A 107 -4.98 -4.98 -16.50
C PHE A 107 -5.20 -5.98 -15.37
N LEU A 108 -4.72 -7.23 -15.53
CA LEU A 108 -4.79 -8.22 -14.46
C LEU A 108 -4.04 -7.74 -13.21
N ALA A 109 -2.85 -7.18 -13.38
CA ALA A 109 -2.06 -6.62 -12.28
C ALA A 109 -2.84 -5.54 -11.53
N LEU A 110 -3.44 -4.59 -12.25
CA LEU A 110 -4.26 -3.53 -11.65
C LEU A 110 -5.43 -4.11 -10.84
N ILE A 111 -6.18 -5.06 -11.40
CA ILE A 111 -7.31 -5.70 -10.69
C ILE A 111 -6.83 -6.36 -9.40
N VAL A 112 -5.76 -7.15 -9.47
CA VAL A 112 -5.24 -7.91 -8.33
C VAL A 112 -4.74 -6.97 -7.23
N VAL A 113 -4.02 -5.89 -7.57
CA VAL A 113 -3.62 -4.87 -6.59
C VAL A 113 -4.84 -4.25 -5.93
N LEU A 114 -5.82 -3.79 -6.72
CA LEU A 114 -7.00 -3.11 -6.18
C LEU A 114 -7.81 -4.02 -5.24
N ILE A 115 -7.98 -5.29 -5.59
CA ILE A 115 -8.62 -6.27 -4.70
C ILE A 115 -7.83 -6.39 -3.40
N GLY A 116 -6.50 -6.56 -3.47
CA GLY A 116 -5.65 -6.63 -2.29
C GLY A 116 -5.76 -5.38 -1.40
N THR A 117 -5.72 -4.20 -2.00
CA THR A 117 -5.90 -2.92 -1.32
C THR A 117 -7.26 -2.82 -0.62
N VAL A 118 -8.35 -3.19 -1.30
CA VAL A 118 -9.70 -3.18 -0.70
C VAL A 118 -9.80 -4.18 0.46
N VAL A 119 -9.26 -5.39 0.29
CA VAL A 119 -9.22 -6.39 1.37
C VAL A 119 -8.43 -5.84 2.56
N PHE A 120 -7.27 -5.22 2.34
CA PHE A 120 -6.49 -4.65 3.42
C PHE A 120 -7.23 -3.53 4.17
N ILE A 121 -7.83 -2.56 3.45
CA ILE A 121 -8.56 -1.44 4.05
C ILE A 121 -9.75 -1.93 4.89
N THR A 122 -10.55 -2.82 4.32
CA THR A 122 -11.79 -3.30 4.97
C THR A 122 -11.50 -4.20 6.17
N ASN A 123 -10.34 -4.85 6.17
CA ASN A 123 -9.96 -5.79 7.21
C ASN A 123 -9.15 -5.15 8.34
N ASN A 124 -8.49 -4.02 8.10
CA ASN A 124 -7.65 -3.29 9.06
C ASN A 124 -8.35 -2.99 10.40
N ALA A 125 -7.63 -3.17 11.51
CA ALA A 125 -8.17 -3.05 12.87
C ALA A 125 -8.02 -1.66 13.51
N ALA A 126 -7.27 -0.72 12.92
CA ALA A 126 -6.86 0.52 13.59
C ALA A 126 -8.03 1.37 14.09
N LEU A 127 -8.94 1.79 13.19
CA LEU A 127 -10.08 2.64 13.54
C LEU A 127 -11.14 1.90 14.38
N PRO A 128 -11.49 0.63 14.08
CA PRO A 128 -12.38 -0.15 14.95
C PRO A 128 -11.84 -0.33 16.37
N MET A 129 -10.54 -0.57 16.54
CA MET A 129 -9.92 -0.70 17.88
C MET A 129 -9.91 0.62 18.65
N LEU A 130 -9.74 1.76 17.97
CA LEU A 130 -9.89 3.07 18.60
C LEU A 130 -11.31 3.26 19.14
N ALA A 131 -12.32 2.91 18.35
CA ALA A 131 -13.72 2.98 18.77
C ALA A 131 -14.02 2.06 19.96
N LEU A 132 -13.48 0.84 19.97
CA LEU A 132 -13.60 -0.07 21.12
C LEU A 132 -12.87 0.45 22.36
N SER A 133 -11.69 1.06 22.21
CA SER A 133 -10.96 1.65 23.35
C SER A 133 -11.79 2.76 24.03
N GLN A 134 -12.48 3.59 23.25
CA GLN A 134 -13.39 4.61 23.79
C GLN A 134 -14.61 4.00 24.49
N GLN A 135 -15.15 2.89 23.99
CA GLN A 135 -16.23 2.17 24.68
C GLN A 135 -15.73 1.51 25.97
N TYR A 136 -14.49 1.00 25.97
CA TYR A 136 -13.88 0.36 27.11
C TYR A 136 -13.71 1.33 28.30
N THR A 137 -13.32 2.59 28.05
CA THR A 137 -13.23 3.63 29.10
C THR A 137 -14.59 4.05 29.63
N GLY A 138 -15.63 4.03 28.80
CA GLY A 138 -17.01 4.34 29.20
C GLY A 138 -17.75 3.19 29.90
N ALA A 139 -17.17 1.98 29.90
CA ALA A 139 -17.81 0.80 30.48
C ALA A 139 -17.91 0.91 32.01
N SER A 140 -19.13 0.75 32.53
CA SER A 140 -19.44 0.87 33.95
C SER A 140 -19.47 -0.47 34.69
N THR A 141 -19.42 -1.59 33.96
CA THR A 141 -19.43 -2.94 34.54
C THR A 141 -18.35 -3.82 33.93
N ASP A 142 -17.89 -4.80 34.69
CA ASP A 142 -16.89 -5.76 34.20
C ASP A 142 -17.44 -6.65 33.08
N ALA A 143 -18.75 -6.93 33.09
CA ALA A 143 -19.40 -7.65 31.99
C ALA A 143 -19.34 -6.87 30.67
N GLN A 144 -19.50 -5.54 30.70
CA GLN A 144 -19.33 -4.69 29.52
C GLN A 144 -17.87 -4.70 29.04
N ARG A 145 -16.91 -4.53 29.95
CA ARG A 145 -15.47 -4.58 29.64
C ARG A 145 -15.07 -5.90 28.98
N PHE A 146 -15.50 -7.02 29.55
CA PHE A 146 -15.21 -8.35 29.01
C PHE A 146 -15.77 -8.52 27.59
N THR A 147 -16.98 -8.02 27.33
CA THR A 147 -17.60 -8.07 25.99
C THR A 147 -16.78 -7.25 24.98
N ILE A 148 -16.33 -6.06 25.37
CA ILE A 148 -15.53 -5.18 24.52
C ILE A 148 -14.14 -5.78 24.26
N GLU A 149 -13.52 -6.39 25.26
CA GLU A 149 -12.25 -7.12 25.12
C GLU A 149 -12.39 -8.29 24.15
N ALA A 150 -13.44 -9.09 24.26
CA ALA A 150 -13.70 -10.19 23.34
C ALA A 150 -13.86 -9.71 21.88
N ALA A 151 -14.55 -8.57 21.67
CA ALA A 151 -14.63 -7.93 20.37
C ALA A 151 -13.25 -7.44 19.86
N GLY A 152 -12.41 -6.91 20.76
CA GLY A 152 -11.05 -6.51 20.44
C GLY A 152 -10.17 -7.67 20.01
N VAL A 153 -10.23 -8.83 20.69
CA VAL A 153 -9.53 -10.05 20.28
C VAL A 153 -9.92 -10.48 18.86
N ALA A 154 -11.21 -10.43 18.54
CA ALA A 154 -11.70 -10.77 17.20
C ALA A 154 -11.17 -9.81 16.12
N LEU A 155 -11.17 -8.50 16.39
CA LEU A 155 -10.64 -7.49 15.47
C LEU A 155 -9.12 -7.62 15.27
N LEU A 156 -8.36 -7.84 16.34
CA LEU A 156 -6.92 -8.00 16.26
C LEU A 156 -6.54 -9.27 15.48
N SER A 157 -7.22 -10.39 15.74
CA SER A 157 -7.03 -11.64 15.00
C SER A 157 -7.34 -11.50 13.51
N ARG A 158 -8.29 -10.62 13.18
CA ARG A 158 -8.70 -10.32 11.82
C ARG A 158 -7.73 -9.37 11.11
N GLY A 159 -7.29 -8.29 11.77
CA GLY A 159 -6.78 -7.11 11.08
C GLY A 159 -5.60 -6.40 11.73
N ALA A 160 -4.96 -6.98 12.74
CA ALA A 160 -3.71 -6.45 13.27
C ALA A 160 -2.54 -6.72 12.31
N HIS A 161 -1.50 -5.88 12.38
CA HIS A 161 -0.25 -6.12 11.66
C HIS A 161 0.29 -7.51 12.01
N GLY A 162 0.69 -8.29 11.00
CA GLY A 162 1.19 -9.66 11.19
C GLY A 162 0.14 -10.70 11.60
N SER A 163 -1.13 -10.33 11.77
CA SER A 163 -2.19 -11.31 12.03
C SER A 163 -2.44 -12.21 10.81
N LEU A 164 -2.93 -13.43 11.05
CA LEU A 164 -3.31 -14.34 9.97
C LEU A 164 -4.40 -13.74 9.06
N GLY A 165 -5.31 -12.95 9.63
CA GLY A 165 -6.41 -12.36 8.87
C GLY A 165 -5.98 -11.28 7.87
N VAL A 166 -4.90 -10.53 8.15
CA VAL A 166 -4.43 -9.47 7.24
C VAL A 166 -3.66 -10.02 6.03
N PHE A 167 -3.24 -11.29 6.09
CA PHE A 167 -2.41 -11.95 5.07
C PHE A 167 -2.92 -11.75 3.63
N MET A 168 -4.21 -12.00 3.38
CA MET A 168 -4.76 -11.93 2.02
C MET A 168 -4.70 -10.52 1.44
N GLY A 169 -4.83 -9.48 2.26
CA GLY A 169 -4.70 -8.10 1.81
C GLY A 169 -3.28 -7.78 1.34
N PHE A 170 -2.28 -8.13 2.16
CA PHE A 170 -0.87 -7.93 1.82
C PHE A 170 -0.40 -8.82 0.67
N PHE A 171 -0.79 -10.09 0.67
CA PHE A 171 -0.39 -11.03 -0.36
C PHE A 171 -0.96 -10.67 -1.73
N LEU A 172 -2.26 -10.38 -1.84
CA LEU A 172 -2.87 -10.00 -3.12
C LEU A 172 -2.33 -8.65 -3.63
N SER A 173 -2.16 -7.65 -2.75
CA SER A 173 -1.56 -6.37 -3.14
C SER A 173 -0.13 -6.55 -3.68
N SER A 174 0.66 -7.40 -3.01
CA SER A 174 2.02 -7.71 -3.43
C SER A 174 2.06 -8.53 -4.72
N LEU A 175 1.16 -9.48 -4.89
CA LEU A 175 1.03 -10.27 -6.11
C LEU A 175 0.66 -9.40 -7.31
N GLY A 176 -0.28 -8.47 -7.14
CA GLY A 176 -0.63 -7.52 -8.20
C GLY A 176 0.55 -6.62 -8.57
N THR A 177 1.35 -6.20 -7.58
CA THR A 177 2.58 -5.42 -7.80
C THR A 177 3.63 -6.23 -8.56
N LEU A 178 3.79 -7.51 -8.24
CA LEU A 178 4.65 -8.45 -8.96
C LEU A 178 4.19 -8.59 -10.42
N LEU A 179 2.90 -8.81 -10.66
CA LEU A 179 2.33 -8.89 -12.00
C LEU A 179 2.54 -7.59 -12.79
N MET A 180 2.46 -6.43 -12.13
CA MET A 180 2.75 -5.14 -12.76
C MET A 180 4.21 -5.05 -13.17
N GLY A 181 5.15 -5.49 -12.33
CA GLY A 181 6.57 -5.58 -12.69
C GLY A 181 6.82 -6.46 -13.93
N LEU A 182 6.09 -7.57 -14.07
CA LEU A 182 6.16 -8.42 -15.26
C LEU A 182 5.58 -7.73 -16.50
N ALA A 183 4.47 -6.99 -16.35
CA ALA A 183 3.89 -6.19 -17.42
C ALA A 183 4.86 -5.10 -17.89
N MET A 184 5.59 -4.48 -16.96
CA MET A 184 6.61 -3.47 -17.24
C MET A 184 7.80 -4.06 -18.02
N LEU A 185 8.28 -5.25 -17.62
CA LEU A 185 9.35 -5.96 -18.35
C LEU A 185 8.96 -6.27 -19.79
N LYS A 186 7.72 -6.74 -20.01
CA LYS A 186 7.22 -7.12 -21.34
C LYS A 186 6.93 -5.91 -22.22
N GLY A 187 6.40 -4.83 -21.64
CA GLY A 187 5.91 -3.69 -22.40
C GLY A 187 7.01 -2.77 -22.94
N HIS A 188 8.23 -2.82 -22.38
CA HIS A 188 9.40 -2.02 -22.81
C HIS A 188 9.17 -0.49 -22.88
N VAL A 189 8.13 0.03 -22.23
CA VAL A 189 7.83 1.47 -22.15
C VAL A 189 8.78 2.14 -21.15
N PHE A 190 9.07 1.46 -20.05
CA PHE A 190 9.97 1.90 -18.99
C PHE A 190 11.33 1.22 -19.11
N ALA A 191 12.34 1.75 -18.42
CA ALA A 191 13.64 1.11 -18.37
C ALA A 191 13.53 -0.28 -17.73
N ARG A 192 14.26 -1.26 -18.29
CA ARG A 192 14.29 -2.63 -17.73
C ARG A 192 14.77 -2.66 -16.28
N SER A 193 15.63 -1.73 -15.88
CA SER A 193 16.08 -1.59 -14.51
C SER A 193 14.92 -1.27 -13.55
N THR A 194 13.97 -0.40 -13.94
CA THR A 194 12.79 -0.11 -13.11
C THR A 194 12.01 -1.38 -12.84
N ALA A 195 11.73 -2.16 -13.88
CA ALA A 195 10.96 -3.38 -13.73
C ALA A 195 11.68 -4.44 -12.86
N TRP A 196 13.00 -4.63 -13.04
CA TRP A 196 13.78 -5.55 -12.22
C TRP A 196 13.89 -5.14 -10.75
N VAL A 197 14.12 -3.85 -10.46
CA VAL A 197 14.16 -3.33 -9.08
C VAL A 197 12.82 -3.61 -8.37
N GLY A 198 11.70 -3.37 -9.06
CA GLY A 198 10.37 -3.67 -8.53
C GLY A 198 10.15 -5.16 -8.31
N LEU A 199 10.49 -6.01 -9.28
CA LEU A 199 10.31 -7.47 -9.19
C LEU A 199 11.12 -8.09 -8.06
N VAL A 200 12.39 -7.72 -7.91
CA VAL A 200 13.24 -8.23 -6.83
C VAL A 200 12.72 -7.71 -5.49
N GLY A 201 12.43 -6.41 -5.39
CA GLY A 201 11.90 -5.80 -4.16
C GLY A 201 10.62 -6.47 -3.68
N ILE A 202 9.62 -6.60 -4.56
CA ILE A 202 8.33 -7.18 -4.18
C ILE A 202 8.41 -8.69 -3.92
N THR A 203 9.29 -9.41 -4.61
CA THR A 203 9.49 -10.85 -4.33
C THR A 203 10.04 -11.07 -2.94
N LEU A 204 11.03 -10.26 -2.51
CA LEU A 204 11.56 -10.31 -1.15
C LEU A 204 10.46 -10.00 -0.12
N LEU A 205 9.61 -9.01 -0.40
CA LEU A 205 8.48 -8.68 0.48
C LEU A 205 7.42 -9.79 0.53
N ILE A 206 7.14 -10.48 -0.57
CA ILE A 206 6.24 -11.65 -0.57
C ILE A 206 6.82 -12.78 0.30
N ILE A 207 8.12 -13.06 0.19
CA ILE A 207 8.80 -14.04 1.05
C ILE A 207 8.68 -13.63 2.51
N TYR A 208 8.92 -12.35 2.82
CA TYR A 208 8.73 -11.79 4.15
C TYR A 208 7.29 -11.94 4.66
N ILE A 209 6.27 -11.60 3.85
CA ILE A 209 4.85 -11.70 4.24
C ILE A 209 4.49 -13.15 4.58
N ILE A 210 4.87 -14.10 3.72
CA ILE A 210 4.59 -15.53 3.95
C ILE A 210 5.32 -16.01 5.20
N GLY A 211 6.61 -15.71 5.33
CA GLY A 211 7.41 -16.15 6.47
C GLY A 211 6.96 -15.53 7.80
N SER A 212 6.71 -14.23 7.83
CA SER A 212 6.22 -13.53 9.02
C SER A 212 4.83 -13.99 9.47
N THR A 213 3.97 -14.39 8.54
CA THR A 213 2.61 -14.82 8.84
C THR A 213 2.53 -16.26 9.34
N PHE A 214 3.30 -17.18 8.72
CA PHE A 214 3.12 -18.62 8.95
C PHE A 214 4.24 -19.29 9.76
N MET A 215 5.38 -18.61 9.98
CA MET A 215 6.43 -19.15 10.84
C MET A 215 6.13 -18.84 12.31
N SER A 216 6.38 -19.80 13.20
CA SER A 216 6.19 -19.59 14.65
C SER A 216 7.17 -18.57 15.23
N GLU A 217 8.39 -18.48 14.67
CA GLU A 217 9.41 -17.51 15.07
C GLU A 217 10.10 -16.91 13.83
N PRO A 218 9.46 -15.94 13.15
CA PRO A 218 10.04 -15.33 11.95
C PRO A 218 11.32 -14.54 12.26
N GLY A 219 11.40 -13.97 13.46
CA GLY A 219 12.60 -13.41 14.08
C GLY A 219 13.43 -12.48 13.17
N VAL A 220 14.74 -12.46 13.42
CA VAL A 220 15.72 -11.66 12.66
C VAL A 220 15.81 -12.11 11.20
N ALA A 221 15.56 -13.40 10.91
CA ALA A 221 15.67 -13.96 9.56
C ALA A 221 14.73 -13.27 8.57
N MET A 222 13.47 -13.03 8.96
CA MET A 222 12.52 -12.32 8.11
C MET A 222 12.85 -10.83 7.97
N MET A 223 13.42 -10.19 9.00
CA MET A 223 13.87 -8.79 8.90
C MET A 223 15.01 -8.62 7.89
N VAL A 224 15.96 -9.56 7.83
CA VAL A 224 17.07 -9.53 6.84
C VAL A 224 16.56 -9.61 5.40
N ILE A 225 15.41 -10.25 5.16
CA ILE A 225 14.77 -10.32 3.85
C ILE A 225 13.94 -9.04 3.58
N ALA A 226 13.21 -8.56 4.59
CA ALA A 226 12.33 -7.39 4.46
C ALA A 226 13.09 -6.10 4.15
N LEU A 227 14.22 -5.87 4.82
CA LEU A 227 15.01 -4.64 4.68
C LEU A 227 15.43 -4.33 3.22
N PRO A 228 16.14 -5.24 2.51
CA PRO A 228 16.48 -5.00 1.11
C PRO A 228 15.24 -4.93 0.22
N GLY A 229 14.20 -5.71 0.50
CA GLY A 229 12.92 -5.65 -0.22
C GLY A 229 12.28 -4.25 -0.14
N GLY A 230 12.17 -3.70 1.07
CA GLY A 230 11.65 -2.37 1.32
C GLY A 230 12.48 -1.27 0.66
N VAL A 231 13.81 -1.34 0.75
CA VAL A 231 14.71 -0.38 0.08
C VAL A 231 14.53 -0.41 -1.44
N LEU A 232 14.47 -1.59 -2.04
CA LEU A 232 14.24 -1.73 -3.47
C LEU A 232 12.87 -1.17 -3.88
N MET A 233 11.82 -1.37 -3.08
CA MET A 233 10.50 -0.78 -3.36
C MET A 233 10.49 0.74 -3.22
N MET A 234 11.26 1.32 -2.29
CA MET A 234 11.44 2.78 -2.22
C MET A 234 12.12 3.33 -3.47
N VAL A 235 13.20 2.68 -3.92
CA VAL A 235 13.87 3.03 -5.19
C VAL A 235 12.93 2.87 -6.37
N TRP A 236 12.13 1.80 -6.39
CA TRP A 236 11.14 1.55 -7.44
C TRP A 236 10.09 2.66 -7.54
N ASN A 237 9.53 3.12 -6.41
CA ASN A 237 8.57 4.24 -6.40
C ASN A 237 9.20 5.51 -6.98
N ALA A 238 10.45 5.83 -6.65
CA ALA A 238 11.16 6.97 -7.22
C ALA A 238 11.38 6.84 -8.75
N MET A 239 11.72 5.63 -9.22
CA MET A 239 11.92 5.36 -10.64
C MET A 239 10.61 5.44 -11.42
N VAL A 240 9.52 4.85 -10.88
CA VAL A 240 8.16 4.93 -11.45
C VAL A 240 7.71 6.38 -11.56
N ALA A 241 7.87 7.18 -10.50
CA ALA A 241 7.53 8.60 -10.53
C ALA A 241 8.23 9.33 -11.68
N ARG A 242 9.55 9.17 -11.78
CA ARG A 242 10.36 9.78 -12.83
C ARG A 242 9.91 9.36 -14.23
N GLU A 243 9.60 8.09 -14.45
CA GLU A 243 9.21 7.59 -15.77
C GLU A 243 7.79 8.01 -16.16
N LEU A 244 6.86 8.09 -15.21
CA LEU A 244 5.53 8.66 -15.43
C LEU A 244 5.60 10.15 -15.81
N PHE A 245 6.43 10.94 -15.12
CA PHE A 245 6.63 12.35 -15.50
C PHE A 245 7.30 12.51 -16.87
N ARG A 246 8.20 11.60 -17.25
CA ARG A 246 8.79 11.59 -18.61
C ARG A 246 7.74 11.32 -19.68
N LEU A 247 6.83 10.37 -19.47
CA LEU A 247 5.75 10.10 -20.42
C LEU A 247 4.85 11.34 -20.63
N CYS A 248 4.53 12.06 -19.56
CA CYS A 248 3.79 13.32 -19.65
C CYS A 248 4.50 14.39 -20.49
N ALA A 249 5.84 14.45 -20.46
CA ALA A 249 6.61 15.43 -21.23
C ALA A 249 6.64 15.07 -22.72
N VAL A 250 6.74 13.79 -23.06
CA VAL A 250 6.75 13.32 -24.46
C VAL A 250 5.39 13.49 -25.13
N GLU A 251 4.28 13.33 -24.40
CA GLU A 251 2.93 13.57 -24.93
C GLU A 251 2.59 15.07 -25.12
N SER A 252 3.47 15.98 -24.69
CA SER A 252 3.30 17.44 -24.89
C SER A 252 4.03 18.03 -26.10
N GLU A 253 4.82 17.21 -26.80
CA GLU A 253 5.48 17.54 -28.08
C GLU A 253 4.67 17.02 -29.28
#